data_AF-A0A5D6Y7A7-F1
#
_entry.id   AF-A0A5D6Y7A7-F1
#
_cell.length_a   1.000
_cell.length_b   1.000
_cell.length_c   1.000
_cell.angle_alpha   90.00
_cell.angle_beta   90.00
_cell.angle_gamma   90.00
#
_symmetry.space_group_name_H-M   'P 1'
#
loop_
_entity.id
_entity.type
_entity.pdbx_description
1 polymer ?
#
loop_
_entity_poly.entity_id
_entity_poly.type
_entity_poly.pdbx_seq_one_letter_code
_entity_poly.pdbx_strand_id
1 'polypeptide(L)'
;MSGSSTKFTHPGMLHTASDLARMKAKVAAGLEPWKSGFGVLANNPHSSTAWKFNNKTIVYRGPDGTNKENYGSLYNDAAAAYALGLRWHVTGNDAFADHAVKILNAWASSLTAIGGNSNRFLASGLYGYQMANAAELVRGYAKWSAADFKAFADMMVRVFYPMNHDFLVRHNDARVDHYWANWDLGNMASMLSIGILADRADLYDEAVAYFKNGTGNGAIEKAIWKIYPDGLGQVQESGRDQGHATLVLALLGPFCQMAYNQRCDLFAYDNNRVLAGAEYVAKYNLGFDVPYTTYKNSGGVTQT
;
A
#
# COMPACT_ATOMS: atom_id res chain seq x y z
N MET A 1 -23.29 17.42 3.39
CA MET A 1 -22.20 17.47 4.39
C MET A 1 -21.18 18.47 3.87
N SER A 2 -20.85 19.49 4.67
CA SER A 2 -19.91 20.55 4.28
C SER A 2 -18.54 19.93 3.99
N GLY A 3 -18.10 20.04 2.74
CA GLY A 3 -16.75 19.64 2.34
C GLY A 3 -15.73 20.45 3.11
N SER A 4 -15.14 19.84 4.13
CA SER A 4 -13.85 20.28 4.64
C SER A 4 -12.87 20.11 3.50
N SER A 5 -12.30 21.21 2.99
CA SER A 5 -11.13 21.14 2.13
C SER A 5 -9.96 20.62 2.97
N THR A 6 -9.89 19.30 3.15
CA THR A 6 -8.79 18.66 3.86
C THR A 6 -7.52 18.96 3.08
N LYS A 7 -6.71 19.87 3.61
CA LYS A 7 -5.38 20.15 3.06
C LYS A 7 -4.46 19.01 3.50
N PHE A 8 -4.08 18.14 2.57
CA PHE A 8 -3.16 17.05 2.84
C PHE A 8 -1.77 17.58 3.22
N THR A 9 -1.09 16.83 4.09
CA THR A 9 0.31 17.06 4.47
C THR A 9 1.22 16.28 3.53
N HIS A 10 2.24 16.95 3.00
CA HIS A 10 3.24 16.38 2.09
C HIS A 10 4.67 16.70 2.55
N PRO A 11 5.59 15.70 2.57
CA PRO A 11 5.29 14.28 2.49
C PRO A 11 4.47 13.82 3.71
N GLY A 12 3.43 13.01 3.48
CA GLY A 12 2.55 12.55 4.55
C GLY A 12 1.86 11.22 4.29
N MET A 13 2.43 10.39 3.41
CA MET A 13 2.02 8.98 3.30
C MET A 13 2.81 8.12 4.28
N LEU A 14 3.67 7.19 3.85
CA LEU A 14 4.45 6.35 4.75
C LEU A 14 5.51 7.11 5.56
N HIS A 15 5.96 8.26 5.06
CA HIS A 15 7.00 9.07 5.70
C HIS A 15 6.53 10.50 5.86
N THR A 16 6.81 11.09 7.01
CA THR A 16 6.73 12.53 7.22
C THR A 16 8.07 13.20 6.94
N ALA A 17 8.08 14.53 6.79
CA ALA A 17 9.31 15.30 6.69
C ALA A 17 10.24 15.07 7.90
N SER A 18 9.66 14.93 9.11
CA SER A 18 10.41 14.61 10.32
C SER A 18 11.03 13.21 10.32
N ASP A 19 10.36 12.20 9.73
CA ASP A 19 10.91 10.85 9.63
C ASP A 19 12.13 10.84 8.71
N LEU A 20 12.03 11.50 7.57
CA LEU A 20 13.12 11.59 6.58
C LEU A 20 14.32 12.37 7.15
N ALA A 21 14.07 13.48 7.85
CA ALA A 21 15.11 14.23 8.55
C ALA A 21 15.78 13.38 9.65
N ARG A 22 15.00 12.62 10.42
CA ARG A 22 15.50 11.69 11.44
C ARG A 22 16.39 10.61 10.82
N MET A 23 15.95 9.99 9.73
CA MET A 23 16.74 8.98 9.01
C MET A 23 18.09 9.55 8.56
N LYS A 24 18.09 10.71 7.88
CA LYS A 24 19.30 11.39 7.43
C LYS A 24 20.26 11.68 8.57
N ALA A 25 19.77 12.27 9.66
CA ALA A 25 20.61 12.64 10.81
C ALA A 25 21.23 11.41 11.47
N LYS A 26 20.46 10.32 11.67
CA LYS A 26 20.95 9.10 12.31
C LYS A 26 22.00 8.36 11.45
N VAL A 27 21.81 8.32 10.13
CA VAL A 27 22.80 7.73 9.21
C VAL A 27 24.07 8.57 9.16
N ALA A 28 23.97 9.90 9.06
CA ALA A 28 25.12 10.79 9.06
C ALA A 28 25.95 10.70 10.36
N ALA A 29 25.28 10.48 11.49
CA ALA A 29 25.93 10.25 12.78
C ALA A 29 26.49 8.82 12.96
N GLY A 30 26.29 7.92 11.98
CA GLY A 30 26.77 6.54 12.04
C GLY A 30 26.09 5.69 13.13
N LEU A 31 24.88 6.04 13.54
CA LEU A 31 24.17 5.37 14.64
C LEU A 31 23.42 4.13 14.17
N GLU A 32 23.45 3.08 15.00
CA GLU A 32 22.67 1.87 14.80
C GLU A 32 21.26 2.00 15.40
N PRO A 33 20.23 1.35 14.81
CA PRO A 33 20.29 0.46 13.64
C PRO A 33 20.20 1.19 12.28
N TRP A 34 20.17 2.53 12.25
CA TRP A 34 19.97 3.28 10.99
C TRP A 34 21.11 3.11 10.00
N LYS A 35 22.37 3.05 10.47
CA LYS A 35 23.53 2.84 9.61
C LYS A 35 23.47 1.48 8.91
N SER A 36 23.28 0.39 9.65
CA SER A 36 23.14 -0.95 9.07
C SER A 36 21.92 -1.06 8.14
N GLY A 37 20.78 -0.50 8.53
CA GLY A 37 19.58 -0.43 7.69
C GLY A 37 19.81 0.32 6.38
N PHE A 38 20.53 1.44 6.41
CA PHE A 38 20.91 2.17 5.20
C PHE A 38 21.90 1.36 4.33
N GLY A 39 22.79 0.59 4.93
CA GLY A 39 23.66 -0.36 4.21
C GLY A 39 22.85 -1.40 3.45
N VAL A 40 21.81 -1.98 4.07
CA VAL A 40 20.90 -2.91 3.40
C VAL A 40 20.18 -2.23 2.22
N LEU A 41 19.67 -1.01 2.42
CA LEU A 41 19.06 -0.24 1.35
C LEU A 41 20.03 -0.02 0.18
N ALA A 42 21.24 0.47 0.46
CA ALA A 42 22.24 0.83 -0.56
C ALA A 42 22.77 -0.39 -1.35
N ASN A 43 22.75 -1.58 -0.74
CA ASN A 43 23.16 -2.83 -1.39
C ASN A 43 22.03 -3.51 -2.17
N ASN A 44 20.79 -3.04 -2.07
CA ASN A 44 19.68 -3.59 -2.84
C ASN A 44 19.81 -3.18 -4.33
N PRO A 45 19.77 -4.11 -5.29
CA PRO A 45 19.84 -3.80 -6.72
C PRO A 45 18.80 -2.80 -7.22
N HIS A 46 17.60 -2.77 -6.63
CA HIS A 46 16.56 -1.80 -6.94
C HIS A 46 16.96 -0.36 -6.57
N SER A 47 17.87 -0.18 -5.62
CA SER A 47 18.33 1.13 -5.16
C SER A 47 19.45 1.73 -6.03
N SER A 48 19.82 1.05 -7.12
CA SER A 48 20.90 1.46 -8.02
C SER A 48 20.40 2.39 -9.13
N THR A 49 21.15 3.44 -9.44
CA THR A 49 20.91 4.27 -10.64
C THR A 49 21.24 3.53 -11.95
N ALA A 50 21.76 2.30 -11.87
CA ALA A 50 21.89 1.41 -13.02
C ALA A 50 20.61 0.60 -13.31
N TRP A 51 19.60 0.64 -12.40
CA TRP A 51 18.35 -0.09 -12.57
C TRP A 51 17.68 0.25 -13.92
N LYS A 52 17.32 -0.79 -14.67
CA LYS A 52 16.65 -0.67 -15.97
C LYS A 52 15.17 -0.92 -15.77
N PHE A 53 14.39 0.15 -15.75
CA PHE A 53 12.94 0.07 -15.62
C PHE A 53 12.30 -0.51 -16.89
N ASN A 54 11.14 -1.14 -16.71
CA ASN A 54 10.48 -1.94 -17.74
C ASN A 54 8.97 -1.62 -17.80
N ASN A 55 8.66 -0.34 -17.97
CA ASN A 55 7.29 0.15 -18.02
C ASN A 55 6.47 -0.51 -19.13
N LYS A 56 5.18 -0.72 -18.86
CA LYS A 56 4.24 -1.41 -19.75
C LYS A 56 3.08 -0.50 -20.14
N THR A 57 2.49 -0.78 -21.30
CA THR A 57 1.22 -0.18 -21.69
C THR A 57 0.05 -0.78 -20.93
N ILE A 58 0.03 -2.11 -20.80
CA ILE A 58 -0.95 -2.83 -19.99
C ILE A 58 -0.22 -3.78 -19.05
N VAL A 59 -0.61 -3.77 -17.79
CA VAL A 59 -0.11 -4.70 -16.77
C VAL A 59 -1.10 -5.86 -16.63
N TYR A 60 -0.66 -7.09 -16.87
CA TYR A 60 -1.48 -8.30 -16.75
C TYR A 60 -1.08 -9.09 -15.52
N ARG A 61 -2.07 -9.45 -14.69
CA ARG A 61 -1.92 -10.37 -13.55
C ARG A 61 -3.04 -11.39 -13.52
N GLY A 62 -2.66 -12.66 -13.39
CA GLY A 62 -3.49 -13.84 -13.49
C GLY A 62 -3.77 -14.25 -14.95
N PRO A 63 -3.90 -15.56 -15.24
CA PRO A 63 -4.17 -16.05 -16.58
C PRO A 63 -5.56 -15.61 -17.07
N ASP A 64 -5.61 -14.93 -18.21
CA ASP A 64 -6.85 -14.57 -18.93
C ASP A 64 -7.03 -15.36 -20.25
N GLY A 65 -6.15 -16.34 -20.50
CA GLY A 65 -6.15 -17.18 -21.68
C GLY A 65 -5.51 -16.56 -22.93
N THR A 66 -5.09 -15.29 -22.89
CA THR A 66 -4.54 -14.58 -24.06
C THR A 66 -3.20 -13.90 -23.77
N ASN A 67 -3.09 -13.21 -22.64
CA ASN A 67 -1.95 -12.36 -22.31
C ASN A 67 -1.05 -13.01 -21.27
N LYS A 68 0.27 -12.90 -21.48
CA LYS A 68 1.26 -13.33 -20.49
C LYS A 68 1.31 -12.35 -19.33
N GLU A 69 1.44 -12.89 -18.12
CA GLU A 69 1.65 -12.07 -16.93
C GLU A 69 2.94 -11.24 -17.05
N ASN A 70 2.85 -9.95 -16.72
CA ASN A 70 4.00 -9.03 -16.80
C ASN A 70 4.08 -8.08 -15.59
N TYR A 71 3.19 -8.25 -14.61
CA TYR A 71 3.05 -7.39 -13.42
C TYR A 71 4.32 -7.30 -12.56
N GLY A 72 5.23 -8.27 -12.70
CA GLY A 72 6.60 -8.22 -12.20
C GLY A 72 7.31 -6.91 -12.48
N SER A 73 7.08 -6.34 -13.67
CA SER A 73 7.72 -5.09 -14.08
C SER A 73 7.27 -3.92 -13.19
N LEU A 74 5.99 -3.88 -12.82
CA LEU A 74 5.42 -2.76 -12.07
C LEU A 74 5.91 -2.71 -10.63
N TYR A 75 5.86 -3.81 -9.88
CA TYR A 75 6.27 -3.77 -8.47
C TYR A 75 7.78 -3.63 -8.29
N ASN A 76 8.59 -4.16 -9.21
CA ASN A 76 10.05 -3.97 -9.14
C ASN A 76 10.43 -2.51 -9.45
N ASP A 77 9.76 -1.87 -10.41
CA ASP A 77 9.99 -0.45 -10.71
C ASP A 77 9.47 0.47 -9.59
N ALA A 78 8.33 0.14 -8.97
CA ALA A 78 7.84 0.83 -7.78
C ALA A 78 8.85 0.72 -6.62
N ALA A 79 9.38 -0.48 -6.38
CA ALA A 79 10.40 -0.71 -5.36
C ALA A 79 11.70 0.07 -5.66
N ALA A 80 12.12 0.13 -6.92
CA ALA A 80 13.28 0.91 -7.34
C ALA A 80 13.09 2.41 -7.11
N ALA A 81 11.97 2.98 -7.59
CA ALA A 81 11.66 4.39 -7.39
C ALA A 81 11.58 4.76 -5.90
N TYR A 82 10.93 3.92 -5.08
CA TYR A 82 10.84 4.11 -3.64
C TYR A 82 12.23 4.06 -2.96
N ALA A 83 13.04 3.04 -3.27
CA ALA A 83 14.38 2.89 -2.70
C ALA A 83 15.30 4.05 -3.09
N LEU A 84 15.25 4.49 -4.35
CA LEU A 84 15.98 5.66 -4.84
C LEU A 84 15.51 6.95 -4.15
N GLY A 85 14.21 7.14 -3.95
CA GLY A 85 13.65 8.26 -3.18
C GLY A 85 14.19 8.31 -1.75
N LEU A 86 14.25 7.16 -1.05
CA LEU A 86 14.87 7.10 0.27
C LEU A 86 16.37 7.43 0.25
N ARG A 87 17.11 6.93 -0.75
CA ARG A 87 18.54 7.26 -0.90
C ARG A 87 18.74 8.75 -1.14
N TRP A 88 17.89 9.39 -1.93
CA TRP A 88 17.92 10.84 -2.12
C TRP A 88 17.75 11.59 -0.80
N HIS A 89 16.73 11.29 0.00
CA HIS A 89 16.51 11.95 1.29
C HIS A 89 17.68 11.77 2.26
N VAL A 90 18.23 10.56 2.35
CA VAL A 90 19.32 10.26 3.30
C VAL A 90 20.65 10.90 2.85
N THR A 91 20.97 10.87 1.55
CA THR A 91 22.29 11.29 1.05
C THR A 91 22.32 12.73 0.53
N GLY A 92 21.19 13.28 0.12
CA GLY A 92 21.11 14.53 -0.65
C GLY A 92 21.61 14.42 -2.09
N ASN A 93 21.87 13.21 -2.60
CA ASN A 93 22.37 13.03 -3.97
C ASN A 93 21.21 12.99 -4.97
N ASP A 94 21.12 14.05 -5.78
CA ASP A 94 20.13 14.25 -6.83
C ASP A 94 20.05 13.10 -7.86
N ALA A 95 21.15 12.38 -8.10
CA ALA A 95 21.16 11.28 -9.07
C ALA A 95 20.13 10.19 -8.73
N PHE A 96 19.81 9.99 -7.44
CA PHE A 96 18.78 9.06 -7.03
C PHE A 96 17.37 9.58 -7.31
N ALA A 97 17.09 10.85 -7.00
CA ALA A 97 15.79 11.46 -7.33
C ALA A 97 15.56 11.58 -8.84
N ASP A 98 16.60 11.96 -9.60
CA ASP A 98 16.56 11.99 -11.06
C ASP A 98 16.14 10.64 -11.65
N HIS A 99 16.69 9.54 -11.10
CA HIS A 99 16.36 8.20 -11.58
C HIS A 99 14.98 7.74 -11.14
N ALA A 100 14.57 8.04 -9.89
CA ALA A 100 13.22 7.76 -9.42
C ALA A 100 12.16 8.46 -10.28
N VAL A 101 12.35 9.76 -10.58
CA VAL A 101 11.45 10.54 -11.44
C VAL A 101 11.39 9.96 -12.86
N LYS A 102 12.52 9.52 -13.43
CA LYS A 102 12.51 8.85 -14.75
C LYS A 102 11.64 7.60 -14.76
N ILE A 103 11.72 6.77 -13.72
CA ILE A 103 10.87 5.57 -13.60
C ILE A 103 9.40 5.98 -13.54
N LEU A 104 9.06 6.93 -12.66
CA LEU A 104 7.68 7.36 -12.45
C LEU A 104 7.09 7.99 -13.73
N ASN A 105 7.81 8.88 -14.40
CA ASN A 105 7.38 9.49 -15.66
C ASN A 105 7.23 8.46 -16.80
N ALA A 106 8.10 7.44 -16.85
CA ALA A 106 7.96 6.36 -17.84
C ALA A 106 6.65 5.60 -17.66
N TRP A 107 6.26 5.28 -16.42
CA TRP A 107 4.97 4.67 -16.13
C TRP A 107 3.78 5.61 -16.38
N ALA A 108 3.90 6.89 -16.02
CA ALA A 108 2.86 7.90 -16.30
C ALA A 108 2.53 8.01 -17.79
N SER A 109 3.57 7.93 -18.64
CA SER A 109 3.42 8.08 -20.10
C SER A 109 2.97 6.80 -20.81
N SER A 110 3.23 5.61 -20.27
CA SER A 110 2.89 4.35 -20.95
C SER A 110 1.64 3.67 -20.44
N LEU A 111 1.36 3.68 -19.13
CA LEU A 111 0.35 2.81 -18.54
C LEU A 111 -1.07 3.29 -18.85
N THR A 112 -1.83 2.44 -19.51
CA THR A 112 -3.22 2.72 -19.90
C THR A 112 -4.24 1.83 -19.23
N ALA A 113 -3.86 0.59 -18.85
CA ALA A 113 -4.79 -0.35 -18.23
C ALA A 113 -4.09 -1.42 -17.36
N ILE A 114 -4.88 -2.07 -16.51
CA ILE A 114 -4.51 -3.28 -15.78
C ILE A 114 -5.52 -4.38 -16.17
N GLY A 115 -5.01 -5.52 -16.62
CA GLY A 115 -5.79 -6.65 -17.13
C GLY A 115 -5.41 -7.98 -16.48
N GLY A 116 -5.95 -9.05 -17.03
CA GLY A 116 -5.86 -10.41 -16.49
C GLY A 116 -7.19 -10.89 -15.92
N ASN A 117 -7.19 -12.04 -15.26
CA ASN A 117 -8.37 -12.52 -14.53
C ASN A 117 -8.60 -11.69 -13.25
N SER A 118 -9.38 -12.19 -12.29
CA SER A 118 -9.65 -11.49 -11.02
C SER A 118 -8.37 -10.97 -10.32
N ASN A 119 -7.22 -11.64 -10.44
CA ASN A 119 -5.96 -11.20 -9.84
C ASN A 119 -5.48 -9.82 -10.30
N ARG A 120 -6.05 -9.26 -11.37
CA ARG A 120 -5.87 -7.86 -11.74
C ARG A 120 -6.17 -6.91 -10.55
N PHE A 121 -7.17 -7.20 -9.71
CA PHE A 121 -7.50 -6.37 -8.55
C PHE A 121 -6.43 -6.39 -7.45
N LEU A 122 -5.66 -7.48 -7.35
CA LEU A 122 -4.45 -7.48 -6.51
C LEU A 122 -3.34 -6.63 -7.13
N ALA A 123 -3.28 -6.52 -8.45
CA ALA A 123 -2.34 -5.64 -9.12
C ALA A 123 -2.70 -4.15 -8.94
N SER A 124 -3.97 -3.76 -9.10
CA SER A 124 -4.38 -2.38 -8.83
C SER A 124 -4.18 -2.00 -7.36
N GLY A 125 -4.53 -2.88 -6.43
CA GLY A 125 -4.38 -2.60 -5.01
C GLY A 125 -2.92 -2.51 -4.56
N LEU A 126 -2.18 -3.61 -4.67
CA LEU A 126 -0.84 -3.68 -4.09
C LEU A 126 0.14 -2.73 -4.77
N TYR A 127 0.09 -2.63 -6.10
CA TYR A 127 1.09 -1.86 -6.85
C TYR A 127 0.69 -0.38 -6.96
N GLY A 128 -0.61 -0.07 -6.92
CA GLY A 128 -1.08 1.32 -6.89
C GLY A 128 -0.61 2.05 -5.63
N TYR A 129 -0.77 1.41 -4.47
CA TYR A 129 -0.25 1.90 -3.19
C TYR A 129 1.28 2.12 -3.23
N GLN A 130 2.04 1.17 -3.77
CA GLN A 130 3.50 1.26 -3.86
C GLN A 130 3.96 2.41 -4.77
N MET A 131 3.33 2.56 -5.95
CA MET A 131 3.64 3.62 -6.91
C MET A 131 3.31 5.02 -6.35
N ALA A 132 2.16 5.17 -5.68
CA ALA A 132 1.79 6.43 -5.05
C ALA A 132 2.78 6.84 -3.95
N ASN A 133 3.23 5.88 -3.12
CA ASN A 133 4.23 6.15 -2.08
C ASN A 133 5.62 6.46 -2.63
N ALA A 134 6.03 5.80 -3.72
CA ALA A 134 7.27 6.11 -4.41
C ALA A 134 7.25 7.55 -4.96
N ALA A 135 6.14 7.96 -5.57
CA ALA A 135 5.94 9.33 -6.05
C ALA A 135 5.93 10.36 -4.92
N GLU A 136 5.21 10.09 -3.82
CA GLU A 136 5.14 11.00 -2.68
C GLU A 136 6.53 11.30 -2.09
N LEU A 137 7.40 10.29 -2.01
CA LEU A 137 8.78 10.47 -1.53
C LEU A 137 9.55 11.50 -2.36
N VAL A 138 9.33 11.59 -3.67
CA VAL A 138 10.06 12.51 -4.55
C VAL A 138 9.25 13.72 -5.02
N ARG A 139 8.01 13.90 -4.54
CA ARG A 139 7.13 15.04 -4.90
C ARG A 139 7.83 16.40 -4.78
N GLY A 140 8.60 16.59 -3.72
CA GLY A 140 9.30 17.86 -3.44
C GLY A 140 10.60 18.07 -4.22
N TYR A 141 10.96 17.16 -5.13
CA TYR A 141 12.19 17.27 -5.90
C TYR A 141 12.08 18.34 -6.99
N ALA A 142 12.93 19.36 -6.93
CA ALA A 142 12.83 20.55 -7.77
C ALA A 142 12.90 20.29 -9.29
N LYS A 143 13.53 19.18 -9.73
CA LYS A 143 13.63 18.83 -11.16
C LYS A 143 12.46 17.98 -11.66
N TRP A 144 11.53 17.58 -10.78
CA TRP A 144 10.28 16.98 -11.24
C TRP A 144 9.30 18.10 -11.61
N SER A 145 9.04 18.28 -12.90
CA SER A 145 8.16 19.35 -13.35
C SER A 145 6.73 19.16 -12.80
N ALA A 146 6.05 20.27 -12.50
CA ALA A 146 4.66 20.21 -12.04
C ALA A 146 3.73 19.52 -13.06
N ALA A 147 4.03 19.66 -14.35
CA ALA A 147 3.27 19.01 -15.42
C ALA A 147 3.48 17.48 -15.41
N ASP A 148 4.71 17.01 -15.25
CA ASP A 148 5.01 15.58 -15.18
C ASP A 148 4.44 14.94 -13.91
N PHE A 149 4.56 15.62 -12.77
CA PHE A 149 3.94 15.18 -11.52
C PHE A 149 2.42 15.06 -11.68
N LYS A 150 1.78 16.08 -12.27
CA LYS A 150 0.34 16.04 -12.56
C LYS A 150 -0.02 14.88 -13.48
N ALA A 151 0.75 14.65 -14.55
CA ALA A 151 0.51 13.53 -15.45
C ALA A 151 0.61 12.17 -14.73
N PHE A 152 1.55 12.03 -13.80
CA PHE A 152 1.65 10.85 -12.95
C PHE A 152 0.42 10.68 -12.04
N ALA A 153 0.04 11.73 -11.31
CA ALA A 153 -1.14 11.71 -10.44
C ALA A 153 -2.44 11.41 -11.23
N ASP A 154 -2.60 12.03 -12.41
CA ASP A 154 -3.73 11.79 -13.31
C ASP A 154 -3.75 10.33 -13.80
N MET A 155 -2.59 9.73 -14.10
CA MET A 155 -2.50 8.30 -14.45
C MET A 155 -2.95 7.43 -13.29
N MET A 156 -2.52 7.73 -12.06
CA MET A 156 -2.96 7.00 -10.87
C MET A 156 -4.49 7.06 -10.68
N VAL A 157 -5.08 8.26 -10.82
CA VAL A 157 -6.53 8.48 -10.73
C VAL A 157 -7.28 7.82 -11.90
N ARG A 158 -6.71 7.77 -13.10
CA ARG A 158 -7.38 7.24 -14.29
C ARG A 158 -7.31 5.71 -14.40
N VAL A 159 -6.19 5.11 -13.99
CA VAL A 159 -5.92 3.67 -14.19
C VAL A 159 -6.23 2.85 -12.95
N PHE A 160 -5.83 3.31 -11.77
CA PHE A 160 -5.91 2.51 -10.54
C PHE A 160 -7.22 2.74 -9.79
N TYR A 161 -7.58 4.01 -9.55
CA TYR A 161 -8.75 4.34 -8.72
C TYR A 161 -10.07 3.69 -9.20
N PRO A 162 -10.47 3.75 -10.49
CA PRO A 162 -11.73 3.17 -10.94
C PRO A 162 -11.80 1.67 -10.65
N MET A 163 -10.67 0.99 -10.75
CA MET A 163 -10.56 -0.44 -10.48
C MET A 163 -10.54 -0.74 -8.97
N ASN A 164 -9.92 0.13 -8.15
CA ASN A 164 -9.99 0.03 -6.70
C ASN A 164 -11.43 0.21 -6.20
N HIS A 165 -12.10 1.27 -6.64
CA HIS A 165 -13.49 1.58 -6.33
C HIS A 165 -14.43 0.44 -6.76
N ASP A 166 -14.32 0.02 -8.03
CA ASP A 166 -15.15 -1.04 -8.59
C ASP A 166 -15.04 -2.36 -7.80
N PHE A 167 -13.82 -2.70 -7.36
CA PHE A 167 -13.61 -3.87 -6.53
C PHE A 167 -14.31 -3.77 -5.17
N LEU A 168 -14.19 -2.62 -4.50
CA LEU A 168 -14.77 -2.43 -3.18
C LEU A 168 -16.31 -2.33 -3.21
N VAL A 169 -16.89 -1.93 -4.34
CA VAL A 169 -18.35 -1.85 -4.51
C VAL A 169 -18.95 -3.17 -4.98
N ARG A 170 -18.35 -3.81 -5.99
CA ARG A 170 -18.94 -4.97 -6.68
C ARG A 170 -18.26 -6.29 -6.37
N HIS A 171 -17.06 -6.28 -5.78
CA HIS A 171 -16.26 -7.47 -5.51
C HIS A 171 -16.15 -8.38 -6.74
N ASN A 172 -15.85 -7.80 -7.91
CA ASN A 172 -15.80 -8.53 -9.19
C ASN A 172 -17.06 -9.40 -9.44
N ASP A 173 -18.23 -8.85 -9.11
CA ASP A 173 -19.56 -9.49 -9.22
C ASP A 173 -19.74 -10.75 -8.37
N ALA A 174 -18.81 -11.01 -7.43
CA ALA A 174 -18.92 -12.09 -6.47
C ALA A 174 -19.72 -11.65 -5.24
N ARG A 175 -20.05 -12.62 -4.37
CA ARG A 175 -20.55 -12.31 -3.04
C ARG A 175 -19.51 -11.52 -2.25
N VAL A 176 -19.97 -10.61 -1.40
CA VAL A 176 -19.14 -9.60 -0.73
C VAL A 176 -18.02 -10.18 0.15
N ASP A 177 -18.20 -11.40 0.68
CA ASP A 177 -17.24 -12.12 1.51
C ASP A 177 -16.40 -13.16 0.74
N HIS A 178 -16.57 -13.26 -0.59
CA HIS A 178 -15.86 -14.23 -1.42
C HIS A 178 -14.35 -14.02 -1.42
N TYR A 179 -13.90 -12.77 -1.57
CA TYR A 179 -12.48 -12.43 -1.60
C TYR A 179 -11.91 -12.23 -0.20
N TRP A 180 -10.65 -12.62 0.01
CA TRP A 180 -9.96 -12.50 1.29
C TRP A 180 -9.63 -11.03 1.64
N ALA A 181 -9.40 -10.75 2.92
CA ALA A 181 -9.16 -9.40 3.43
C ALA A 181 -8.04 -8.66 2.67
N ASN A 182 -6.95 -9.34 2.28
CA ASN A 182 -5.86 -8.71 1.55
C ASN A 182 -6.29 -8.03 0.22
N TRP A 183 -7.36 -8.50 -0.41
CA TRP A 183 -7.85 -7.94 -1.67
C TRP A 183 -8.46 -6.56 -1.47
N ASP A 184 -9.38 -6.43 -0.51
CA ASP A 184 -9.98 -5.15 -0.15
C ASP A 184 -8.90 -4.22 0.39
N LEU A 185 -8.07 -4.69 1.35
CA LEU A 185 -7.04 -3.89 2.00
C LEU A 185 -6.02 -3.32 0.99
N GLY A 186 -5.62 -4.09 -0.02
CA GLY A 186 -4.76 -3.61 -1.09
C GLY A 186 -5.43 -2.49 -1.89
N ASN A 187 -6.69 -2.67 -2.29
CA ASN A 187 -7.43 -1.66 -3.06
C ASN A 187 -7.73 -0.41 -2.22
N MET A 188 -8.03 -0.55 -0.94
CA MET A 188 -8.17 0.55 0.02
C MET A 188 -6.86 1.33 0.17
N ALA A 189 -5.72 0.64 0.36
CA ALA A 189 -4.42 1.29 0.48
C ALA A 189 -4.05 2.07 -0.78
N SER A 190 -4.31 1.51 -1.96
CA SER A 190 -4.15 2.22 -3.23
C SER A 190 -5.03 3.47 -3.27
N MET A 191 -6.33 3.33 -3.04
CA MET A 191 -7.29 4.43 -3.09
C MET A 191 -6.95 5.58 -2.12
N LEU A 192 -6.61 5.25 -0.87
CA LEU A 192 -6.16 6.22 0.13
C LEU A 192 -4.91 6.97 -0.33
N SER A 193 -3.91 6.23 -0.84
CA SER A 193 -2.65 6.82 -1.32
C SER A 193 -2.87 7.72 -2.53
N ILE A 194 -3.76 7.33 -3.45
CA ILE A 194 -4.11 8.15 -4.62
C ILE A 194 -4.83 9.42 -4.19
N GLY A 195 -5.75 9.32 -3.22
CA GLY A 195 -6.43 10.48 -2.63
C GLY A 195 -5.45 11.51 -2.06
N ILE A 196 -4.47 11.06 -1.27
CA ILE A 196 -3.39 11.93 -0.77
C ILE A 196 -2.55 12.44 -1.95
N LEU A 197 -2.13 11.58 -2.88
CA LEU A 197 -1.22 11.95 -3.97
C LEU A 197 -1.81 13.07 -4.86
N ALA A 198 -3.08 12.94 -5.22
CA ALA A 198 -3.76 13.83 -6.15
C ALA A 198 -4.51 14.98 -5.45
N ASP A 199 -4.33 15.16 -4.15
CA ASP A 199 -5.09 16.13 -3.35
C ASP A 199 -6.62 15.96 -3.49
N ARG A 200 -7.08 14.70 -3.54
CA ARG A 200 -8.47 14.29 -3.74
C ARG A 200 -9.08 13.73 -2.45
N ALA A 201 -9.67 14.64 -1.67
CA ALA A 201 -10.31 14.33 -0.39
C ALA A 201 -11.45 13.30 -0.52
N ASP A 202 -12.19 13.32 -1.63
CA ASP A 202 -13.27 12.37 -1.89
C ASP A 202 -12.77 10.92 -1.97
N LEU A 203 -11.62 10.67 -2.61
CA LEU A 203 -11.05 9.31 -2.69
C LEU A 203 -10.48 8.85 -1.34
N TYR A 204 -9.86 9.78 -0.61
CA TYR A 204 -9.36 9.52 0.74
C TYR A 204 -10.51 9.17 1.70
N ASP A 205 -11.55 9.99 1.71
CA ASP A 205 -12.71 9.83 2.57
C ASP A 205 -13.46 8.54 2.27
N GLU A 206 -13.56 8.13 0.99
CA GLU A 206 -14.12 6.83 0.61
C GLU A 206 -13.32 5.68 1.22
N ALA A 207 -11.99 5.70 1.13
CA ALA A 207 -11.15 4.64 1.70
C ALA A 207 -11.27 4.57 3.22
N VAL A 208 -11.28 5.72 3.91
CA VAL A 208 -11.46 5.78 5.37
C VAL A 208 -12.86 5.33 5.78
N ALA A 209 -13.89 5.70 5.02
CA ALA A 209 -15.26 5.26 5.28
C ALA A 209 -15.39 3.74 5.08
N TYR A 210 -14.77 3.17 4.06
CA TYR A 210 -14.76 1.73 3.83
C TYR A 210 -14.02 0.98 4.94
N PHE A 211 -12.90 1.52 5.44
CA PHE A 211 -12.20 0.92 6.59
C PHE A 211 -13.12 0.75 7.80
N LYS A 212 -13.95 1.76 8.09
CA LYS A 212 -14.83 1.77 9.26
C LYS A 212 -16.12 0.97 9.03
N ASN A 213 -16.72 1.10 7.84
CA ASN A 213 -18.11 0.72 7.58
C ASN A 213 -18.28 -0.18 6.33
N GLY A 214 -17.19 -0.63 5.73
CA GLY A 214 -17.20 -1.38 4.47
C GLY A 214 -17.92 -2.73 4.55
N THR A 215 -18.51 -3.14 3.45
CA THR A 215 -19.28 -4.38 3.37
C THR A 215 -18.40 -5.61 3.11
N GLY A 216 -17.21 -5.46 2.54
CA GLY A 216 -16.26 -6.55 2.29
C GLY A 216 -15.22 -6.76 3.39
N ASN A 217 -14.37 -7.76 3.18
CA ASN A 217 -13.43 -8.28 4.19
C ASN A 217 -12.29 -7.33 4.57
N GLY A 218 -12.13 -6.18 3.91
CA GLY A 218 -11.14 -5.16 4.29
C GLY A 218 -11.61 -4.16 5.34
N ALA A 219 -12.92 -4.08 5.61
CA ALA A 219 -13.42 -3.31 6.75
C ALA A 219 -12.85 -3.89 8.04
N ILE A 220 -12.46 -3.03 8.99
CA ILE A 220 -11.62 -3.46 10.13
C ILE A 220 -12.27 -4.54 10.99
N GLU A 221 -13.59 -4.48 11.18
CA GLU A 221 -14.34 -5.49 11.93
C GLU A 221 -14.43 -6.84 11.23
N LYS A 222 -14.11 -6.91 9.92
CA LYS A 222 -14.08 -8.14 9.12
C LYS A 222 -12.66 -8.60 8.84
N ALA A 223 -11.69 -7.68 8.76
CA ALA A 223 -10.28 -8.01 8.66
C ALA A 223 -9.76 -8.63 9.97
N ILE A 224 -10.17 -8.06 11.12
CA ILE A 224 -9.91 -8.59 12.47
C ILE A 224 -11.25 -9.06 13.06
N TRP A 225 -11.74 -10.18 12.55
CA TRP A 225 -13.15 -10.54 12.65
C TRP A 225 -13.59 -11.10 14.02
N LYS A 226 -12.64 -11.60 14.82
CA LYS A 226 -12.92 -12.17 16.13
C LYS A 226 -12.00 -11.58 17.18
N ILE A 227 -12.57 -10.86 18.14
CA ILE A 227 -11.88 -10.45 19.36
C ILE A 227 -12.17 -11.49 20.46
N TYR A 228 -11.11 -11.93 21.14
CA TYR A 228 -11.18 -12.89 22.24
C TYR A 228 -11.23 -12.20 23.60
N PRO A 229 -11.67 -12.90 24.67
CA PRO A 229 -11.74 -12.33 26.02
C PRO A 229 -10.39 -11.82 26.56
N ASP A 230 -9.27 -12.35 26.07
CA ASP A 230 -7.91 -11.93 26.43
C ASP A 230 -7.41 -10.72 25.62
N GLY A 231 -8.25 -10.15 24.74
CA GLY A 231 -7.95 -8.98 23.93
C GLY A 231 -7.32 -9.28 22.58
N LEU A 232 -6.91 -10.53 22.31
CA LEU A 232 -6.33 -10.88 21.01
C LEU A 232 -7.38 -10.85 19.89
N GLY A 233 -6.96 -10.43 18.69
CA GLY A 233 -7.81 -10.34 17.52
C GLY A 233 -7.40 -11.34 16.43
N GLN A 234 -8.26 -12.32 16.13
CA GLN A 234 -8.01 -13.22 14.99
C GLN A 234 -8.12 -12.45 13.67
N VAL A 235 -7.07 -12.53 12.88
CA VAL A 235 -7.06 -12.04 11.51
C VAL A 235 -7.87 -12.97 10.63
N GLN A 236 -8.63 -12.43 9.69
CA GLN A 236 -9.50 -13.18 8.78
C GLN A 236 -8.75 -14.27 7.98
N GLU A 237 -7.47 -14.03 7.67
CA GLU A 237 -6.62 -15.00 6.95
C GLU A 237 -5.77 -15.89 7.86
N SER A 238 -5.95 -15.86 9.19
CA SER A 238 -5.11 -16.61 10.15
C SER A 238 -5.09 -18.11 9.90
N GLY A 239 -6.16 -18.71 9.36
CA GLY A 239 -6.20 -20.14 9.03
C GLY A 239 -5.81 -20.48 7.60
N ARG A 240 -5.34 -19.50 6.81
CA ARG A 240 -4.89 -19.72 5.43
C ARG A 240 -3.44 -20.18 5.40
N ASP A 241 -2.56 -19.27 5.79
CA ASP A 241 -1.13 -19.45 6.00
C ASP A 241 -0.54 -18.15 6.60
N GLN A 242 0.69 -18.23 7.11
CA GLN A 242 1.33 -17.09 7.77
C GLN A 242 1.70 -15.95 6.82
N GLY A 243 1.94 -16.25 5.55
CA GLY A 243 2.22 -15.22 4.55
C GLY A 243 1.02 -14.29 4.39
N HIS A 244 -0.18 -14.86 4.28
CA HIS A 244 -1.42 -14.09 4.13
C HIS A 244 -1.90 -13.45 5.43
N ALA A 245 -1.82 -14.14 6.57
CA ALA A 245 -2.12 -13.55 7.86
C ALA A 245 -1.24 -12.32 8.13
N THR A 246 0.06 -12.42 7.83
CA THR A 246 1.00 -11.29 7.96
C THR A 246 0.75 -10.21 6.91
N LEU A 247 0.36 -10.58 5.68
CA LEU A 247 0.03 -9.61 4.63
C LEU A 247 -1.12 -8.68 5.03
N VAL A 248 -2.13 -9.18 5.74
CA VAL A 248 -3.22 -8.34 6.25
C VAL A 248 -2.68 -7.22 7.14
N LEU A 249 -1.76 -7.52 8.07
CA LEU A 249 -1.11 -6.49 8.90
C LEU A 249 -0.17 -5.60 8.08
N ALA A 250 0.53 -6.17 7.10
CA ALA A 250 1.40 -5.43 6.19
C ALA A 250 0.64 -4.48 5.25
N LEU A 251 -0.70 -4.55 5.19
CA LEU A 251 -1.56 -3.60 4.48
C LEU A 251 -2.28 -2.66 5.46
N LEU A 252 -2.80 -3.17 6.58
CA LEU A 252 -3.43 -2.36 7.64
C LEU A 252 -2.44 -1.35 8.24
N GLY A 253 -1.20 -1.76 8.50
CA GLY A 253 -0.16 -0.89 9.07
C GLY A 253 0.09 0.34 8.19
N PRO A 254 0.51 0.17 6.92
CA PRO A 254 0.61 1.27 5.96
C PRO A 254 -0.65 2.11 5.81
N PHE A 255 -1.83 1.49 5.69
CA PHE A 255 -3.10 2.21 5.57
C PHE A 255 -3.32 3.15 6.76
N CYS A 256 -3.19 2.62 7.97
CA CYS A 256 -3.36 3.40 9.21
C CYS A 256 -2.25 4.43 9.37
N GLN A 257 -1.00 4.13 9.01
CA GLN A 257 0.12 5.07 9.08
C GLN A 257 -0.08 6.27 8.15
N MET A 258 -0.52 6.02 6.91
CA MET A 258 -0.84 7.09 5.96
C MET A 258 -2.00 7.94 6.48
N ALA A 259 -3.06 7.33 7.01
CA ALA A 259 -4.17 8.06 7.61
C ALA A 259 -3.73 8.89 8.84
N TYR A 260 -2.90 8.31 9.71
CA TYR A 260 -2.37 8.95 10.91
C TYR A 260 -1.54 10.19 10.58
N ASN A 261 -0.71 10.11 9.53
CA ASN A 261 0.06 11.24 9.03
C ASN A 261 -0.82 12.36 8.44
N GLN A 262 -2.08 12.05 8.11
CA GLN A 262 -3.13 13.02 7.76
C GLN A 262 -4.05 13.39 8.95
N ARG A 263 -3.62 13.09 10.18
CA ARG A 263 -4.34 13.38 11.45
C ARG A 263 -5.65 12.59 11.61
N CYS A 264 -5.77 11.44 10.94
CA CYS A 264 -6.85 10.48 11.12
C CYS A 264 -6.29 9.24 11.84
N ASP A 265 -6.47 9.17 13.15
CA ASP A 265 -5.94 8.06 13.95
C ASP A 265 -6.83 6.80 13.82
N LEU A 266 -6.50 5.98 12.81
CA LEU A 266 -7.14 4.69 12.60
C LEU A 266 -6.50 3.56 13.41
N PHE A 267 -5.32 3.78 14.00
CA PHE A 267 -4.75 2.82 14.93
C PHE A 267 -5.56 2.75 16.23
N ALA A 268 -6.06 3.90 16.70
CA ALA A 268 -6.92 3.99 17.87
C ALA A 268 -8.38 3.55 17.63
N TYR A 269 -8.78 3.38 16.37
CA TYR A 269 -10.16 3.05 16.02
C TYR A 269 -10.59 1.69 16.58
N ASP A 270 -11.84 1.63 17.06
CA ASP A 270 -12.48 0.42 17.57
C ASP A 270 -11.66 -0.31 18.64
N ASN A 271 -11.28 0.44 19.67
CA ASN A 271 -10.49 -0.03 20.81
C ASN A 271 -9.15 -0.67 20.40
N ASN A 272 -8.42 0.00 19.51
CA ASN A 272 -7.15 -0.46 18.96
C ASN A 272 -7.25 -1.81 18.23
N ARG A 273 -8.31 -2.03 17.43
CA ARG A 273 -8.53 -3.35 16.79
C ARG A 273 -7.37 -3.83 15.93
N VAL A 274 -6.67 -2.90 15.27
CA VAL A 274 -5.46 -3.21 14.48
C VAL A 274 -4.33 -3.76 15.38
N LEU A 275 -4.16 -3.20 16.58
CA LEU A 275 -3.17 -3.68 17.56
C LEU A 275 -3.52 -5.09 18.02
N ALA A 276 -4.79 -5.36 18.35
CA ALA A 276 -5.25 -6.71 18.73
C ALA A 276 -4.93 -7.76 17.66
N GLY A 277 -5.09 -7.41 16.38
CA GLY A 277 -4.69 -8.24 15.24
C GLY A 277 -3.17 -8.44 15.12
N ALA A 278 -2.39 -7.38 15.33
CA ALA A 278 -0.94 -7.44 15.27
C ALA A 278 -0.35 -8.29 16.39
N GLU A 279 -0.86 -8.15 17.62
CA GLU A 279 -0.47 -8.97 18.77
C GLU A 279 -0.80 -10.44 18.57
N TYR A 280 -1.98 -10.75 18.00
CA TYR A 280 -2.35 -12.13 17.66
C TYR A 280 -1.35 -12.76 16.68
N VAL A 281 -1.05 -12.08 15.57
CA VAL A 281 -0.12 -12.61 14.55
C VAL A 281 1.30 -12.72 15.09
N ALA A 282 1.75 -11.74 15.87
CA ALA A 282 3.07 -11.78 16.51
C ALA A 282 3.17 -12.96 17.49
N LYS A 283 2.18 -13.15 18.35
CA LYS A 283 2.15 -14.24 19.33
C LYS A 283 2.24 -15.61 18.66
N TYR A 284 1.46 -15.83 17.60
CA TYR A 284 1.52 -17.07 16.82
C TYR A 284 2.89 -17.28 16.16
N ASN A 285 3.46 -16.27 15.51
CA ASN A 285 4.75 -16.38 14.82
C ASN A 285 5.96 -16.49 15.77
N LEU A 286 5.80 -16.14 17.05
CA LEU A 286 6.76 -16.41 18.10
C LEU A 286 6.67 -17.85 18.66
N GLY A 287 5.74 -18.67 18.15
CA GLY A 287 5.56 -20.08 18.53
C GLY A 287 4.65 -20.29 19.74
N PHE A 288 3.89 -19.29 20.16
CA PHE A 288 2.92 -19.42 21.25
C PHE A 288 1.53 -19.79 20.73
N ASP A 289 0.74 -20.43 21.59
CA ASP A 289 -0.67 -20.71 21.30
C ASP A 289 -1.52 -19.45 21.24
N VAL A 290 -2.45 -19.43 20.29
CA VAL A 290 -3.49 -18.41 20.13
C VAL A 290 -4.85 -19.10 20.01
N PRO A 291 -5.92 -18.51 20.56
CA PRO A 291 -7.26 -19.05 20.36
C PRO A 291 -7.67 -18.95 18.89
N TYR A 292 -8.36 -19.97 18.36
CA TYR A 292 -8.81 -19.99 16.98
C TYR A 292 -10.30 -20.33 16.88
N THR A 293 -11.03 -19.56 16.08
CA THR A 293 -12.43 -19.78 15.74
C THR A 293 -12.48 -20.11 14.26
N THR A 294 -13.18 -21.19 13.90
CA THR A 294 -13.35 -21.62 12.51
C THR A 294 -13.93 -20.48 11.66
N TYR A 295 -13.24 -20.14 10.57
CA TYR A 295 -13.69 -19.13 9.61
C TYR A 295 -14.31 -19.80 8.39
N LYS A 296 -15.42 -19.25 7.88
CA LYS A 296 -16.12 -19.71 6.67
C LYS A 296 -16.48 -18.52 5.80
N ASN A 297 -16.34 -18.68 4.49
CA ASN A 297 -16.81 -17.68 3.52
C ASN A 297 -17.72 -18.27 2.44
N SER A 298 -18.35 -17.39 1.68
CA SER A 298 -19.22 -17.75 0.56
C SER A 298 -18.51 -18.42 -0.62
N GLY A 299 -17.18 -18.42 -0.64
CA GLY A 299 -16.36 -19.17 -1.61
C GLY A 299 -16.32 -20.67 -1.34
N GLY A 300 -16.96 -21.13 -0.25
CA GLY A 300 -16.94 -22.54 0.16
C GLY A 300 -15.68 -22.94 0.91
N VAL A 301 -14.83 -21.97 1.30
CA VAL A 301 -13.63 -22.24 2.08
C VAL A 301 -13.98 -22.23 3.56
N THR A 302 -13.55 -23.29 4.26
CA THR A 302 -13.59 -23.40 5.72
C THR A 302 -12.17 -23.54 6.23
N GLN A 303 -11.76 -22.70 7.19
CA GLN A 303 -10.49 -22.78 7.88
C GLN A 303 -10.74 -23.18 9.34
N THR A 304 -10.09 -24.26 9.79
CA THR A 304 -10.25 -24.86 11.13
C THR A 304 -8.94 -24.94 11.86
#